data_AF-A0A1S3GVY4-F1
#
_entry.id   AF-A0A1S3GVY4-F1
#
_cell.length_a   1.000
_cell.length_b   1.000
_cell.length_c   1.000
_cell.angle_alpha   90.00
_cell.angle_beta   90.00
_cell.angle_gamma   90.00
#
_symmetry.space_group_name_H-M   'P 1'
#
loop_
_entity.id
_entity.type
_entity.pdbx_description
1 polymer ?
#
loop_
_entity_poly.entity_id
_entity_poly.type
_entity_poly.pdbx_seq_one_letter_code
_entity_poly.pdbx_strand_id
1 'polypeptide(L)'
;MFAAWGAGREWASWCCFSGLIECYLASNSIREAMVMANNVYKTLGANAQTLTLLASVCLEDPVTQEKAKTLLDKALSQRPDYIKAVVKKAELLSREQKYEDGIGLLRSALANQSDCVLHRLLGDFLVAVNEYQEAMDQYSIALRWASGKGPRPGGWGRGSSGRAALP
;
A
#
# COMPACT_ATOMS: atom_id res chain seq x y z
N MET A 1 31.52 -17.14 9.83
CA MET A 1 30.31 -17.99 10.04
C MET A 1 29.43 -17.45 11.18
N PHE A 2 29.07 -16.15 11.22
CA PHE A 2 28.25 -15.59 12.31
C PHE A 2 27.15 -14.58 11.88
N ALA A 3 26.85 -14.46 10.58
CA ALA A 3 25.89 -13.46 10.08
C ALA A 3 24.45 -13.98 9.88
N ALA A 4 24.17 -15.28 10.05
CA ALA A 4 22.85 -15.86 9.76
C ALA A 4 21.88 -15.92 10.96
N TRP A 5 22.36 -15.70 12.20
CA TRP A 5 21.53 -15.79 13.42
C TRP A 5 20.97 -14.45 13.92
N GLY A 6 21.49 -13.31 13.43
CA GLY A 6 21.01 -11.98 13.80
C GLY A 6 19.68 -11.61 13.15
N ALA A 7 19.62 -11.78 11.82
CA ALA A 7 18.42 -11.45 11.03
C ALA A 7 17.19 -12.25 11.50
N GLY A 8 17.31 -13.54 11.83
CA GLY A 8 16.16 -14.32 12.29
C GLY A 8 15.49 -13.78 13.57
N ARG A 9 16.26 -13.23 14.52
CA ARG A 9 15.71 -12.63 15.75
C ARG A 9 15.07 -11.27 15.50
N GLU A 10 15.68 -10.46 14.64
CA GLU A 10 15.16 -9.14 14.29
C GLU A 10 13.85 -9.23 13.50
N TRP A 11 13.73 -10.21 12.60
CA TRP A 11 12.51 -10.48 11.85
C TRP A 11 11.39 -11.04 12.73
N ALA A 12 11.71 -11.95 13.66
CA ALA A 12 10.73 -12.45 14.63
C ALA A 12 10.26 -11.33 15.57
N SER A 13 11.20 -10.51 16.04
CA SER A 13 10.91 -9.33 16.86
C SER A 13 10.01 -8.34 16.12
N TRP A 14 10.29 -8.07 14.85
CA TRP A 14 9.48 -7.20 13.99
C TRP A 14 8.03 -7.71 13.84
N CYS A 15 7.83 -9.00 13.56
CA CYS A 15 6.48 -9.58 13.44
C CYS A 15 5.69 -9.45 14.74
N CYS A 16 6.33 -9.70 15.89
CA CYS A 16 5.69 -9.53 17.20
C CYS A 16 5.31 -8.06 17.46
N PHE A 17 6.20 -7.12 17.16
CA PHE A 17 5.91 -5.69 17.31
C PHE A 17 4.80 -5.21 16.38
N SER A 18 4.80 -5.64 15.11
CA SER A 18 3.73 -5.32 14.15
C SER A 18 2.38 -5.80 14.67
N GLY A 19 2.28 -7.08 15.06
CA GLY A 19 1.03 -7.65 15.56
C GLY A 19 0.53 -6.97 16.83
N LEU A 20 1.43 -6.63 17.75
CA LEU A 20 1.08 -5.95 19.00
C LEU A 20 0.58 -4.51 18.76
N ILE A 21 1.18 -3.79 17.80
CA ILE A 21 0.70 -2.46 17.39
C ILE A 21 -0.66 -2.57 16.69
N GLU A 22 -0.83 -3.54 15.80
CA GLU A 22 -2.12 -3.81 15.14
C GLU A 22 -3.23 -4.12 16.17
N CYS A 23 -2.93 -4.88 17.23
CA CYS A 23 -3.87 -5.12 18.33
C CYS A 23 -4.23 -3.83 19.08
N TYR A 24 -3.27 -2.93 19.34
CA TYR A 24 -3.55 -1.65 19.98
C TYR A 24 -4.39 -0.73 19.09
N LEU A 25 -4.12 -0.71 17.78
CA LEU A 25 -4.93 0.04 16.81
C LEU A 25 -6.37 -0.50 16.78
N ALA A 26 -6.55 -1.82 16.76
CA ALA A 26 -7.88 -2.45 16.83
C ALA A 26 -8.60 -2.17 18.16
N SER A 27 -7.86 -1.99 19.24
CA SER A 27 -8.40 -1.64 20.58
C SER A 27 -8.65 -0.14 20.75
N ASN A 28 -8.43 0.67 19.70
CA ASN A 28 -8.51 2.14 19.70
C ASN A 28 -7.57 2.83 20.71
N SER A 29 -6.51 2.13 21.14
CA SER A 29 -5.49 2.61 22.06
C SER A 29 -4.34 3.28 21.28
N ILE A 30 -4.64 4.41 20.64
CA ILE A 30 -3.71 5.09 19.70
C ILE A 30 -2.46 5.60 20.42
N ARG A 31 -2.59 6.06 21.67
CA ARG A 31 -1.46 6.57 22.47
C ARG A 31 -0.45 5.46 22.76
N GLU A 32 -0.91 4.29 23.16
CA GLU A 32 -0.09 3.12 23.44
C GLU A 32 0.58 2.62 22.16
N ALA A 33 -0.17 2.56 21.05
CA ALA A 33 0.37 2.22 19.73
C ALA A 33 1.50 3.18 19.31
N MET A 34 1.34 4.49 19.54
CA MET A 34 2.35 5.52 19.26
C MET A 34 3.63 5.32 20.07
N VAL A 35 3.50 5.00 21.36
CA VAL A 35 4.66 4.75 22.23
C VAL A 35 5.42 3.50 21.76
N MET A 36 4.69 2.43 21.47
CA MET A 36 5.30 1.19 20.98
C MET A 36 6.00 1.38 19.64
N ALA A 37 5.36 2.06 18.68
CA ALA A 37 5.97 2.33 17.38
C ALA A 37 7.23 3.20 17.50
N ASN A 38 7.27 4.17 18.42
CA ASN A 38 8.48 4.95 18.69
C ASN A 38 9.60 4.12 19.33
N ASN A 39 9.26 3.18 20.20
CA ASN A 39 10.25 2.25 20.77
C ASN A 39 10.84 1.33 19.70
N VAL A 40 10.01 0.83 18.78
CA VAL A 40 10.44 0.04 17.62
C VAL A 40 11.37 0.85 16.74
N TYR A 41 11.05 2.12 16.46
CA TYR A 41 11.91 3.01 15.71
C TYR A 41 13.27 3.27 16.39
N LYS A 42 13.31 3.40 17.73
CA LYS A 42 14.56 3.58 18.48
C LYS A 42 15.44 2.32 18.50
N THR A 43 14.82 1.15 18.55
CA THR A 43 15.53 -0.13 18.68
C THR A 43 16.05 -0.65 17.33
N LEU A 44 15.22 -0.59 16.29
CA LEU A 44 15.57 -1.08 14.94
C LEU A 44 16.16 0.02 14.02
N GLY A 45 16.06 1.28 14.42
CA GLY A 45 16.52 2.41 13.62
C GLY A 45 15.57 2.81 12.48
N ALA A 46 16.02 3.77 11.67
CA ALA A 46 15.26 4.35 10.57
C ALA A 46 15.30 3.45 9.31
N ASN A 47 14.44 2.44 9.28
CA ASN A 47 14.24 1.53 8.17
C ASN A 47 12.87 1.82 7.51
N ALA A 48 12.72 1.53 6.22
CA ALA A 48 11.46 1.75 5.49
C ALA A 48 10.27 1.04 6.17
N GLN A 49 10.52 -0.14 6.75
CA GLN A 49 9.51 -0.89 7.50
C GLN A 49 9.08 -0.17 8.79
N THR A 50 10.04 0.26 9.62
CA THR A 50 9.78 0.94 10.91
C THR A 50 9.11 2.29 10.69
N LEU A 51 9.54 3.04 9.68
CA LEU A 51 8.94 4.32 9.26
C LEU A 51 7.50 4.13 8.80
N THR A 52 7.20 3.09 8.03
CA THR A 52 5.84 2.81 7.55
C THR A 52 4.91 2.37 8.68
N LEU A 53 5.43 1.62 9.66
CA LEU A 53 4.66 1.24 10.84
C LEU A 53 4.32 2.45 11.70
N LEU A 54 5.29 3.32 11.96
CA LEU A 54 5.06 4.61 12.63
C LEU A 54 4.04 5.46 11.89
N ALA A 55 4.18 5.58 10.56
CA ALA A 55 3.24 6.33 9.75
C ALA A 55 1.82 5.75 9.83
N SER A 56 1.68 4.42 9.84
CA SER A 56 0.38 3.75 9.95
C SER A 56 -0.33 4.12 11.25
N VAL A 57 0.39 4.20 12.37
CA VAL A 57 -0.17 4.66 13.65
C VAL A 57 -0.50 6.15 13.59
N CYS A 58 0.37 6.98 13.01
CA CYS A 58 0.12 8.42 12.87
C CYS A 58 -1.05 8.75 11.93
N LEU A 59 -1.44 7.84 11.02
CA LEU A 59 -2.61 8.03 10.17
C LEU A 59 -3.91 7.89 10.96
N GLU A 60 -3.95 7.19 12.09
CA GLU A 60 -5.17 7.10 12.91
C GLU A 60 -5.48 8.40 13.66
N ASP A 61 -4.48 9.26 13.88
CA ASP A 61 -4.66 10.57 14.51
C ASP A 61 -4.63 11.69 13.46
N PRO A 62 -5.73 12.46 13.29
CA PRO A 62 -5.81 13.55 12.31
C PRO A 62 -4.77 14.64 12.56
N VAL A 63 -4.33 14.84 13.80
CA VAL A 63 -3.32 15.86 14.15
C VAL A 63 -1.93 15.47 13.62
N THR A 64 -1.65 14.17 13.49
CA THR A 64 -0.33 13.67 13.06
C THR A 64 -0.25 13.27 11.59
N GLN A 65 -1.29 13.57 10.80
CA GLN A 65 -1.36 13.23 9.38
C GLN A 65 -0.21 13.82 8.56
N GLU A 66 0.19 15.07 8.83
CA GLU A 66 1.35 15.70 8.16
C GLU A 66 2.68 15.01 8.52
N LYS A 67 2.81 14.52 9.76
CA LYS A 67 3.99 13.73 10.14
C LYS A 67 4.01 12.39 9.39
N ALA A 68 2.86 11.74 9.25
CA ALA A 68 2.75 10.48 8.51
C ALA A 68 3.24 10.62 7.06
N LYS A 69 2.88 11.72 6.37
CA LYS A 69 3.44 12.04 5.03
C LYS A 69 4.95 12.02 5.00
N THR A 70 5.57 12.83 5.87
CA THR A 70 7.03 12.98 5.88
C THR A 70 7.73 11.66 6.19
N LEU A 71 7.12 10.79 7.01
CA LEU A 71 7.63 9.47 7.32
C LEU A 71 7.50 8.52 6.12
N LEU A 72 6.37 8.56 5.40
CA LEU A 72 6.16 7.75 4.20
C LEU A 72 7.06 8.18 3.04
N ASP A 73 7.27 9.49 2.84
CA ASP A 73 8.22 9.98 1.84
C ASP A 73 9.66 9.55 2.17
N LYS A 74 10.05 9.55 3.45
CA LYS A 74 11.33 8.98 3.89
C LYS A 74 11.40 7.47 3.66
N ALA A 75 10.32 6.74 3.87
CA ALA A 75 10.29 5.30 3.62
C ALA A 75 10.43 4.99 2.13
N LEU A 76 9.75 5.74 1.27
CA LEU A 76 9.79 5.60 -0.19
C LEU A 76 11.12 6.07 -0.79
N SER A 77 11.79 7.06 -0.20
CA SER A 77 13.14 7.46 -0.64
C SER A 77 14.19 6.41 -0.31
N GLN A 78 14.01 5.64 0.78
CA GLN A 78 14.84 4.48 1.08
C GLN A 78 14.51 3.28 0.19
N ARG A 79 13.22 3.01 0.00
CA ARG A 79 12.71 1.87 -0.78
C ARG A 79 11.47 2.28 -1.59
N PRO A 80 11.65 2.69 -2.86
CA PRO A 80 10.54 3.09 -3.72
C PRO A 80 9.66 1.89 -4.13
N ASP A 81 10.16 0.67 -3.95
CA ASP A 81 9.51 -0.61 -4.21
C ASP A 81 8.69 -1.13 -3.01
N TYR A 82 8.66 -0.41 -1.88
CA TYR A 82 7.97 -0.91 -0.69
C TYR A 82 6.45 -0.72 -0.75
N ILE A 83 5.74 -1.78 -1.19
CA ILE A 83 4.27 -1.78 -1.39
C ILE A 83 3.51 -1.22 -0.17
N LYS A 84 3.86 -1.61 1.06
CA LYS A 84 3.14 -1.15 2.26
C LYS A 84 3.22 0.37 2.44
N ALA A 85 4.34 1.01 2.11
CA ALA A 85 4.45 2.48 2.17
C ALA A 85 3.62 3.15 1.07
N VAL A 86 3.65 2.59 -0.15
CA VAL A 86 2.84 3.07 -1.29
C VAL A 86 1.35 3.03 -0.94
N VAL A 87 0.88 1.89 -0.40
CA VAL A 87 -0.52 1.70 0.03
C VAL A 87 -0.89 2.73 1.10
N LYS A 88 -0.06 2.90 2.13
CA LYS A 88 -0.33 3.87 3.21
C LYS A 88 -0.35 5.32 2.72
N LYS A 89 0.52 5.66 1.76
CA LYS A 89 0.52 6.99 1.13
C LYS A 89 -0.70 7.19 0.23
N ALA A 90 -1.15 6.15 -0.48
CA ALA A 90 -2.41 6.20 -1.21
C ALA A 90 -3.61 6.39 -0.26
N GLU A 91 -3.75 5.61 0.83
CA GLU A 91 -4.83 5.80 1.81
C GLU A 91 -4.90 7.25 2.33
N LEU A 92 -3.76 7.84 2.64
CA LEU A 92 -3.64 9.24 3.02
C LEU A 92 -4.15 10.18 1.91
N LEU A 93 -3.69 10.01 0.66
CA LEU A 93 -4.10 10.85 -0.47
C LEU A 93 -5.61 10.74 -0.75
N SER A 94 -6.18 9.54 -0.53
CA SER A 94 -7.63 9.32 -0.60
C SER A 94 -8.37 10.13 0.46
N ARG A 95 -7.87 10.17 1.71
CA ARG A 95 -8.45 11.00 2.78
C ARG A 95 -8.35 12.50 2.48
N GLU A 96 -7.30 12.90 1.77
CA GLU A 96 -7.13 14.29 1.30
C GLU A 96 -7.87 14.63 0.02
N GLN A 97 -8.57 13.66 -0.58
CA GLN A 97 -9.25 13.78 -1.87
C GLN A 97 -8.31 14.18 -3.03
N LYS A 98 -7.00 13.91 -2.88
CA LYS A 98 -5.98 14.13 -3.91
C LYS A 98 -5.84 12.88 -4.76
N TYR A 99 -6.90 12.55 -5.50
CA TYR A 99 -6.95 11.31 -6.26
C TYR A 99 -5.95 11.29 -7.42
N GLU A 100 -5.74 12.42 -8.11
CA GLU A 100 -4.77 12.53 -9.21
C GLU A 100 -3.33 12.20 -8.79
N ASP A 101 -2.87 12.79 -7.68
CA ASP A 101 -1.53 12.53 -7.13
C ASP A 101 -1.39 11.04 -6.73
N GLY A 102 -2.47 10.46 -6.19
CA GLY A 102 -2.53 9.05 -5.81
C GLY A 102 -2.43 8.13 -7.02
N ILE A 103 -3.11 8.45 -8.12
CA ILE A 103 -3.04 7.71 -9.39
C ILE A 103 -1.61 7.73 -9.93
N GLY A 104 -0.95 8.88 -9.96
CA GLY A 104 0.45 8.99 -10.41
C GLY A 104 1.40 8.14 -9.55
N LEU A 105 1.23 8.19 -8.24
CA LEU A 105 2.01 7.38 -7.30
C LEU A 105 1.78 5.88 -7.51
N LEU A 106 0.53 5.44 -7.63
CA LEU A 106 0.20 4.02 -7.84
C LEU A 106 0.69 3.52 -9.20
N ARG A 107 0.62 4.31 -10.26
CA ARG A 107 1.16 3.94 -11.59
C ARG A 107 2.67 3.78 -11.57
N SER A 108 3.40 4.68 -10.90
CA SER A 108 4.86 4.55 -10.76
C SER A 108 5.26 3.33 -9.94
N ALA A 109 4.50 3.01 -8.88
CA ALA A 109 4.71 1.79 -8.10
C ALA A 109 4.43 0.53 -8.92
N LEU A 110 3.34 0.50 -9.69
CA LEU A 110 2.97 -0.61 -10.58
C LEU A 110 3.97 -0.86 -11.71
N ALA A 111 4.67 0.19 -12.17
CA ALA A 111 5.74 0.05 -13.16
C ALA A 111 6.94 -0.74 -12.61
N ASN A 112 7.20 -0.65 -11.29
CA ASN A 112 8.28 -1.37 -10.63
C ASN A 112 7.84 -2.76 -10.15
N GLN A 113 6.67 -2.83 -9.52
CA GLN A 113 6.14 -4.06 -8.95
C GLN A 113 4.65 -4.17 -9.22
N SER A 114 4.27 -5.19 -9.99
CA SER A 114 2.87 -5.53 -10.20
C SER A 114 2.34 -6.30 -9.00
N ASP A 115 1.36 -5.72 -8.32
CA ASP A 115 0.71 -6.32 -7.16
C ASP A 115 -0.81 -6.16 -7.27
N CYS A 116 -1.54 -7.19 -6.84
CA CYS A 116 -3.01 -7.20 -6.87
C CYS A 116 -3.59 -6.05 -6.04
N VAL A 117 -2.99 -5.71 -4.89
CA VAL A 117 -3.48 -4.66 -4.00
C VAL A 117 -3.33 -3.29 -4.64
N LEU A 118 -2.22 -3.04 -5.35
CA LEU A 118 -1.97 -1.78 -6.04
C LEU A 118 -2.94 -1.56 -7.19
N HIS A 119 -3.25 -2.60 -7.98
CA HIS A 119 -4.26 -2.51 -9.04
C HIS A 119 -5.66 -2.24 -8.48
N ARG A 120 -6.03 -2.88 -7.35
CA ARG A 120 -7.30 -2.62 -6.67
C ARG A 120 -7.39 -1.16 -6.23
N LEU A 121 -6.37 -0.64 -5.54
CA LEU A 121 -6.33 0.76 -5.10
C LEU A 121 -6.38 1.73 -6.28
N LEU A 122 -5.67 1.44 -7.38
CA LEU A 122 -5.72 2.28 -8.56
C LEU A 122 -7.15 2.34 -9.14
N GLY A 123 -7.85 1.20 -9.16
CA GLY A 123 -9.27 1.15 -9.52
C GLY A 123 -10.14 2.00 -8.59
N ASP A 124 -9.94 1.92 -7.27
CA ASP A 124 -10.71 2.70 -6.28
C ASP A 124 -10.54 4.21 -6.53
N PHE A 125 -9.31 4.64 -6.82
CA PHE A 125 -8.98 6.02 -7.16
C PHE A 125 -9.58 6.49 -8.48
N LEU A 126 -9.53 5.65 -9.53
CA LEU A 126 -10.11 5.97 -10.83
C LEU A 126 -11.64 6.10 -10.77
N VAL A 127 -12.30 5.27 -9.95
CA VAL A 127 -13.74 5.43 -9.67
C VAL A 127 -14.03 6.79 -9.03
N ALA A 128 -13.20 7.23 -8.08
CA ALA A 128 -13.36 8.55 -7.44
C ALA A 128 -13.20 9.73 -8.42
N VAL A 129 -12.41 9.55 -9.49
CA VAL A 129 -12.23 10.53 -10.57
C VAL A 129 -13.29 10.42 -11.68
N ASN A 130 -14.21 9.44 -11.60
CA ASN A 130 -15.21 9.09 -12.63
C ASN A 130 -14.64 8.44 -13.91
N GLU A 131 -13.42 7.92 -13.86
CA GLU A 131 -12.81 7.16 -14.96
C GLU A 131 -13.15 5.67 -14.87
N TYR A 132 -14.44 5.37 -15.05
CA TYR A 132 -14.98 4.02 -14.85
C TYR A 132 -14.39 2.97 -15.81
N GLN A 133 -14.08 3.38 -17.05
CA GLN A 133 -13.57 2.45 -18.07
C GLN A 133 -12.18 1.93 -17.69
N GLU A 134 -11.27 2.82 -17.30
CA GLU A 134 -9.94 2.41 -16.83
C GLU A 134 -10.01 1.66 -15.50
N ALA A 135 -10.91 2.06 -14.59
CA ALA A 135 -11.10 1.35 -13.33
C ALA A 135 -11.48 -0.12 -13.54
N MET A 136 -12.42 -0.39 -14.46
CA MET A 136 -12.81 -1.77 -14.82
C MET A 136 -11.63 -2.59 -15.34
N ASP A 137 -10.79 -1.99 -16.19
CA ASP A 137 -9.59 -2.64 -16.70
C ASP A 137 -8.62 -2.98 -15.56
N GLN A 138 -8.37 -2.06 -14.62
CA GLN A 138 -7.50 -2.30 -13.47
C GLN A 138 -8.03 -3.40 -12.54
N TYR A 139 -9.35 -3.40 -12.25
CA TYR A 139 -9.96 -4.47 -11.46
C TYR A 139 -9.88 -5.82 -12.17
N SER A 140 -10.03 -5.85 -13.50
CA SER A 140 -9.88 -7.09 -14.28
C SER A 140 -8.46 -7.66 -14.19
N ILE A 141 -7.45 -6.79 -14.17
CA ILE A 141 -6.05 -7.17 -13.98
C ILE A 141 -5.85 -7.73 -12.58
N ALA A 142 -6.33 -7.04 -11.54
CA ALA A 142 -6.26 -7.51 -10.15
C ALA A 142 -6.89 -8.89 -9.98
N LEU A 143 -8.07 -9.14 -10.56
CA LEU A 143 -8.75 -10.44 -10.53
C LEU A 143 -7.94 -11.54 -11.24
N ARG A 144 -7.28 -11.23 -12.36
CA ARG A 144 -6.40 -12.18 -13.06
C ARG A 144 -5.21 -12.59 -12.21
N TRP A 145 -4.59 -11.62 -11.54
CA TRP A 145 -3.50 -11.87 -10.58
C TRP A 145 -3.98 -12.74 -9.41
N ALA A 146 -5.12 -12.41 -8.80
CA ALA A 146 -5.68 -13.16 -7.67
C ALA A 146 -6.12 -14.59 -8.05
N SER A 147 -6.63 -14.78 -9.27
CA SER A 147 -7.11 -16.09 -9.76
C SER A 147 -5.99 -17.05 -10.16
N GLY A 148 -4.70 -16.68 -10.03
CA GLY A 148 -3.57 -17.50 -10.48
C GLY A 148 -3.45 -17.62 -12.02
N LYS A 149 -4.31 -16.94 -12.76
CA LYS A 149 -4.24 -16.77 -14.22
C LYS A 149 -3.60 -15.41 -14.52
N GLY A 150 -2.34 -15.26 -14.11
CA GLY A 150 -1.56 -14.06 -14.42
C GLY A 150 -1.64 -13.73 -15.92
N PRO A 151 -1.65 -12.45 -16.30
CA PRO A 151 -1.79 -12.08 -17.71
C PRO A 151 -0.63 -12.68 -18.51
N ARG A 152 -0.95 -13.59 -19.45
CA ARG A 152 -0.02 -13.94 -20.52
C ARG A 152 0.29 -12.65 -21.29
N PRO A 153 1.57 -12.25 -21.43
CA PRO A 153 1.90 -11.10 -22.24
C PRO A 153 1.52 -11.43 -23.69
N GLY A 154 0.51 -10.73 -24.24
CA GLY A 154 0.06 -10.90 -25.63
C GLY A 154 -1.44 -11.07 -25.87
N GLY A 155 -2.30 -10.95 -24.85
CA GLY A 155 -3.75 -11.12 -25.00
C GLY A 155 -4.55 -9.83 -25.18
N TRP A 156 -4.16 -8.91 -26.06
CA TRP A 156 -5.07 -7.86 -26.55
C TRP A 156 -6.02 -8.48 -27.59
N GLY A 157 -6.87 -9.39 -27.12
CA GLY A 157 -7.91 -10.06 -27.89
C GLY A 157 -9.19 -9.23 -27.88
N ARG A 158 -9.31 -8.39 -28.90
CA ARG A 158 -10.51 -7.68 -29.34
C ARG A 158 -11.77 -8.57 -29.23
N GLY A 159 -12.84 -8.04 -28.65
CA GLY A 159 -14.17 -8.66 -28.61
C GLY A 159 -15.18 -7.66 -28.06
N SER A 160 -15.43 -6.53 -28.73
CA SER A 160 -16.53 -6.41 -29.70
C SER A 160 -17.76 -7.24 -29.34
N SER A 161 -18.67 -6.66 -28.57
CA SER A 161 -20.10 -6.94 -28.71
C SER A 161 -20.89 -5.64 -28.53
N GLY A 162 -20.69 -4.72 -29.45
CA GLY A 162 -21.68 -3.71 -29.78
C GLY A 162 -22.62 -4.26 -30.85
N ARG A 163 -23.93 -4.19 -30.54
CA ARG A 163 -25.11 -4.14 -31.44
C ARG A 163 -25.42 -5.30 -32.38
N ALA A 164 -26.67 -5.75 -32.30
CA ALA A 164 -27.72 -5.70 -33.34
C ALA A 164 -28.64 -6.93 -33.12
N ALA A 165 -29.87 -6.72 -32.65
CA ALA A 165 -31.07 -6.63 -33.49
C ALA A 165 -31.30 -7.89 -34.35
N LEU A 166 -32.23 -8.74 -33.88
CA LEU A 166 -33.42 -9.33 -34.56
C LEU A 166 -33.25 -9.96 -35.97
N PRO A 167 -34.11 -10.89 -36.41
CA PRO A 167 -35.58 -10.87 -36.35
C PRO A 167 -36.22 -11.62 -35.18
#